data_AF-A0A7H8NQR1-F1
#
_entry.id   AF-A0A7H8NQR1-F1
#
_cell.length_a   1.000
_cell.length_b   1.000
_cell.length_c   1.000
_cell.angle_alpha   90.00
_cell.angle_beta   90.00
_cell.angle_gamma   90.00
#
_symmetry.space_group_name_H-M   'P 1'
#
loop_
_entity.id
_entity.type
_entity.pdbx_description
1 polymer ?
#
loop_
_entity_poly.entity_id
_entity_poly.type
_entity_poly.pdbx_seq_one_letter_code
_entity_poly.pdbx_strand_id
1 'polypeptide(L)'
;MSDDSGLWLLAAGPAGATALYWALYRFYRNTDKSHSFEHETAIEAQPVTGSDRRVDSISGTQEKRIRGDNVYEYRKRVARVKTDQSEGVP
;
A
#
# COMPACT_ATOMS: atom_id res chain seq x y z
N MET A 1 23.62 14.38 -52.01
CA MET A 1 22.92 13.73 -50.89
C MET A 1 23.48 14.34 -49.62
N SER A 2 22.94 15.45 -49.11
CA SER A 2 23.65 16.15 -48.02
C SER A 2 22.76 16.90 -47.03
N ASP A 3 21.73 17.62 -47.48
CA ASP A 3 21.08 18.60 -46.60
C ASP A 3 19.96 17.99 -45.75
N ASP A 4 19.03 17.25 -46.35
CA ASP A 4 17.95 16.58 -45.61
C ASP A 4 18.48 15.52 -44.64
N SER A 5 19.43 14.70 -45.07
CA SER A 5 20.02 13.66 -44.21
C SER A 5 20.74 14.25 -43.00
N GLY A 6 21.36 15.43 -43.14
CA GLY A 6 22.03 16.12 -42.05
C GLY A 6 21.03 16.65 -41.01
N LEU A 7 19.92 17.23 -41.47
CA LEU A 7 18.86 17.73 -40.58
C LEU A 7 18.17 16.60 -39.80
N TRP A 8 17.90 15.47 -40.44
CA TRP A 8 17.32 14.29 -39.78
C TRP A 8 18.25 13.73 -38.69
N LEU A 9 19.55 13.63 -38.96
CA LEU A 9 20.53 13.15 -37.96
C LEU A 9 20.68 14.13 -36.80
N LEU A 10 20.67 15.44 -37.07
CA LEU A 10 20.71 16.47 -36.02
C LEU A 10 19.46 16.42 -35.13
N ALA A 11 18.28 16.21 -35.72
CA ALA A 11 17.03 16.11 -34.98
C ALA A 11 16.92 14.81 -34.17
N ALA A 12 17.59 13.73 -34.58
CA ALA A 12 17.49 12.41 -33.93
C ALA A 12 17.92 12.45 -32.45
N GLY A 13 18.94 13.23 -32.09
CA GLY A 13 19.40 13.37 -30.70
C GLY A 13 18.34 13.99 -29.79
N PRO A 14 17.91 15.24 -30.03
CA PRO A 14 16.87 15.90 -29.24
C PRO A 14 15.53 15.14 -29.24
N ALA A 15 15.12 14.59 -30.39
CA ALA A 15 13.90 13.80 -30.49
C ALA A 15 14.00 12.52 -29.64
N GLY A 16 15.12 11.80 -29.72
CA GLY A 16 15.37 10.60 -28.93
C GLY A 16 15.41 10.88 -27.42
N ALA A 17 16.11 11.94 -27.01
CA ALA A 17 16.17 12.36 -25.60
C ALA A 17 14.79 12.72 -25.04
N THR A 18 13.99 13.48 -25.82
CA THR A 18 12.63 13.87 -25.43
C THR A 18 11.71 12.66 -25.35
N ALA A 19 11.77 11.77 -26.35
CA ALA A 19 10.98 10.54 -26.37
C ALA A 19 11.31 9.62 -25.19
N LEU A 20 12.59 9.43 -24.89
CA LEU A 20 13.04 8.62 -23.75
C LEU A 20 12.58 9.21 -22.42
N TYR A 21 12.78 10.52 -22.22
CA TYR A 21 12.33 11.21 -21.01
C TYR A 21 10.82 11.05 -20.82
N TRP A 22 10.04 11.29 -21.87
CA TRP A 22 8.58 11.23 -21.80
C TRP A 22 8.06 9.80 -21.55
N ALA A 23 8.69 8.80 -22.16
CA ALA A 23 8.38 7.38 -21.92
C ALA A 23 8.62 7.00 -20.45
N LEU A 24 9.78 7.36 -19.89
CA LEU A 24 10.09 7.12 -18.48
C LEU A 24 9.14 7.90 -17.56
N TYR A 25 8.88 9.16 -17.86
CA TYR A 25 7.95 10.01 -17.11
C TYR A 25 6.57 9.36 -17.04
N ARG A 26 6.02 8.91 -18.17
CA ARG A 26 4.70 8.26 -18.23
C ARG A 26 4.70 6.84 -17.63
N PHE A 27 5.81 6.13 -17.72
CA PHE A 27 5.94 4.81 -17.09
C PHE A 27 5.84 4.90 -15.56
N TYR A 28 6.47 5.91 -14.95
CA TYR A 28 6.45 6.11 -13.51
C TYR A 28 5.30 7.00 -13.02
N ARG A 29 4.81 7.92 -13.84
CA ARG A 29 3.62 8.70 -13.54
C ARG A 29 2.39 7.88 -13.89
N ASN A 30 1.72 7.37 -12.88
CA ASN A 30 0.39 6.76 -12.99
C ASN A 30 -0.73 7.77 -13.37
N THR A 31 -0.42 8.91 -13.99
CA THR A 31 -1.42 9.96 -14.30
C THR A 31 -2.46 9.47 -15.31
N ASP A 32 -2.13 8.50 -16.16
CA ASP A 32 -3.01 7.91 -17.17
C ASP A 32 -3.53 6.51 -16.80
N LYS A 33 -3.20 6.01 -15.62
CA LYS A 33 -3.77 4.78 -15.08
C LYS A 33 -4.87 5.16 -14.09
N SER A 34 -6.13 5.05 -14.53
CA SER A 34 -7.21 4.92 -13.56
C SER A 34 -6.99 3.62 -12.78
N HIS A 35 -6.97 3.70 -11.46
CA HIS A 35 -6.97 2.52 -10.59
C HIS A 35 -8.34 1.81 -10.75
N SER A 36 -8.54 1.07 -11.82
CA SER A 36 -9.71 0.18 -11.97
C SER A 36 -9.42 -1.16 -11.29
N PHE A 37 -9.04 -1.11 -10.02
CA PHE A 37 -8.95 -2.28 -9.16
C PHE A 37 -9.44 -1.91 -7.76
N GLU A 38 -10.63 -1.35 -7.69
CA GLU A 38 -11.45 -1.54 -6.51
C GLU A 38 -12.02 -2.96 -6.62
N HIS A 39 -11.38 -3.92 -5.97
CA HIS A 39 -12.11 -5.14 -5.61
C HIS A 39 -13.05 -4.72 -4.49
N GLU A 40 -14.35 -4.59 -4.79
CA GLU A 40 -15.36 -4.66 -3.74
C GLU A 40 -15.18 -6.01 -3.06
N THR A 41 -14.49 -5.99 -1.92
CA THR A 41 -14.48 -7.15 -1.04
C THR A 41 -15.90 -7.23 -0.50
N ALA A 42 -16.68 -8.20 -0.95
CA ALA A 42 -17.97 -8.49 -0.36
C ALA A 42 -17.71 -8.89 1.11
N ILE A 43 -17.92 -7.95 2.03
CA ILE A 43 -17.85 -8.22 3.46
C ILE A 43 -19.18 -8.86 3.84
N GLU A 44 -19.23 -10.19 3.83
CA GLU A 44 -20.31 -10.90 4.49
C GLU A 44 -20.06 -10.82 6.00
N ALA A 45 -20.74 -9.87 6.66
CA ALA A 45 -20.66 -9.72 8.10
C ALA A 45 -21.25 -10.97 8.77
N GLN A 46 -20.37 -11.90 9.18
CA GLN A 46 -20.80 -12.97 10.06
C GLN A 46 -21.19 -12.38 11.42
N PRO A 47 -22.20 -12.96 12.09
CA PRO A 47 -22.53 -12.55 13.45
C PRO A 47 -21.26 -12.64 14.30
N VAL A 48 -20.93 -11.57 15.03
CA VAL A 48 -19.88 -11.63 16.05
C VAL A 48 -20.39 -12.57 17.14
N THR A 49 -20.07 -13.86 17.04
CA THR A 49 -20.41 -14.85 18.06
C THR A 49 -19.35 -14.79 19.15
N GLY A 50 -19.75 -14.26 20.30
CA GLY A 50 -18.92 -14.17 21.49
C GLY A 50 -19.71 -13.50 22.59
N SER A 51 -19.54 -13.95 23.84
CA SER A 51 -20.06 -13.21 24.99
C SER A 51 -19.15 -12.00 25.23
N ASP A 52 -19.40 -10.91 24.51
CA ASP A 52 -18.61 -9.69 24.68
C ASP A 52 -18.97 -9.06 26.03
N ARG A 53 -18.08 -9.22 27.02
CA ARG A 53 -18.21 -8.54 28.29
C ARG A 53 -17.57 -7.17 28.12
N ARG A 54 -18.39 -6.12 28.14
CA ARG A 54 -17.89 -4.75 28.24
C ARG A 54 -17.02 -4.63 29.50
N VAL A 55 -15.73 -4.39 29.30
CA VAL A 55 -14.76 -4.24 30.39
C VAL A 55 -14.60 -2.79 30.83
N ASP A 56 -14.84 -1.83 29.94
CA ASP A 56 -14.71 -0.41 30.26
C ASP A 56 -15.51 0.48 29.27
N SER A 57 -15.64 1.77 29.60
CA SER A 57 -16.11 2.81 28.69
C SER A 57 -15.53 4.17 28.99
N ILE A 58 -15.03 4.84 27.96
CA ILE A 58 -14.49 6.19 28.07
C ILE A 58 -15.32 7.11 27.18
N SER A 59 -16.01 8.09 27.76
CA SER A 59 -16.72 9.15 27.05
C SER A 59 -16.04 10.49 27.33
N GLY A 60 -15.20 10.95 26.40
CA GLY A 60 -14.50 12.24 26.50
C GLY A 60 -13.12 12.13 27.15
N THR A 61 -12.12 11.67 26.39
CA THR A 61 -10.71 11.76 26.80
C THR A 61 -10.08 13.05 26.29
N GLN A 62 -9.28 13.71 27.15
CA GLN A 62 -8.37 14.79 26.74
C GLN A 62 -6.92 14.30 26.69
N GLU A 63 -6.67 13.03 27.01
CA GLU A 63 -5.32 12.47 27.00
C GLU A 63 -4.78 12.44 25.56
N LYS A 64 -3.58 12.99 25.38
CA LYS A 64 -2.91 13.00 24.07
C LYS A 64 -2.41 11.61 23.64
N ARG A 65 -2.38 10.65 24.55
CA ARG A 65 -1.92 9.28 24.32
C ARG A 65 -2.78 8.28 25.07
N ILE A 66 -2.85 7.07 24.54
CA ILE A 66 -3.53 5.94 25.18
C ILE A 66 -2.60 5.37 26.26
N ARG A 67 -3.15 5.01 27.42
CA ARG A 67 -2.38 4.31 28.46
C ARG A 67 -1.95 2.94 27.92
N GLY A 68 -0.64 2.68 27.95
CA GLY A 68 -0.06 1.48 27.33
C GLY A 68 0.30 1.64 25.85
N ASP A 69 0.30 2.87 25.32
CA ASP A 69 0.91 3.20 24.03
C ASP A 69 2.30 2.56 23.89
N ASN A 70 2.51 1.86 22.77
CA ASN A 70 3.76 1.22 22.39
C ASN A 70 4.36 1.82 21.10
N VAL A 71 4.07 3.09 20.77
CA VAL A 71 4.51 3.83 19.55
C VAL A 71 6.02 3.72 19.33
N TYR A 72 6.81 3.80 20.39
CA TYR A 72 8.28 3.72 20.31
C TYR A 72 8.83 2.33 20.65
N GLU A 73 7.97 1.37 21.01
CA GLU A 73 8.37 0.03 21.43
C GLU A 73 8.18 -0.98 20.29
N TYR A 74 8.87 -0.74 19.17
CA TYR A 74 8.73 -1.49 17.92
C TYR A 74 8.85 -3.02 18.08
N ARG A 75 9.66 -3.48 19.05
CA ARG A 75 9.89 -4.91 19.31
C ARG A 75 8.80 -5.59 20.13
N LYS A 76 7.89 -4.84 20.77
CA LYS A 76 6.81 -5.40 21.60
C LYS A 76 5.50 -5.65 20.84
N ARG A 77 5.43 -5.26 19.56
CA ARG A 77 4.17 -5.27 18.77
C ARG A 77 3.77 -6.63 18.21
N VAL A 78 4.56 -7.68 18.41
CA VAL A 78 4.28 -8.99 17.83
C VAL A 78 4.62 -10.09 18.83
N ALA A 79 3.61 -10.61 19.53
CA ALA A 79 3.70 -11.94 20.11
C ALA A 79 3.36 -12.93 19.00
N ARG A 80 4.29 -13.86 18.68
CA ARG A 80 3.94 -14.97 17.79
C ARG A 80 2.89 -15.81 18.50
N VAL A 81 1.73 -16.00 17.87
CA VAL A 81 0.76 -16.99 18.31
C VAL A 81 1.46 -18.34 18.23
N LYS A 82 1.64 -19.00 19.38
CA LYS A 82 2.13 -20.38 19.40
C LYS A 82 1.00 -21.22 18.81
N THR A 83 1.19 -21.77 17.61
CA THR A 83 0.30 -22.83 17.12
C THR A 83 0.37 -23.95 18.15
N ASP A 84 -0.76 -24.20 18.80
CA ASP A 84 -0.88 -25.34 19.70
C ASP A 84 -0.74 -26.59 18.84
N GLN A 85 0.33 -27.34 19.10
CA GLN A 85 0.56 -28.67 18.55
C GLN A 85 -0.51 -29.58 19.16
N SER A 86 -1.67 -29.67 18.51
CA SER A 86 -2.68 -30.69 18.76
C SER A 86 -2.78 -31.61 17.55
N GLU A 87 -1.65 -32.23 17.19
CA GLU A 87 -1.70 -33.55 16.55
C GLU A 87 -1.99 -34.57 17.66
N GLY A 88 -3.27 -34.82 17.85
CA GLY A 88 -3.77 -35.79 18.82
C GLY A 88 -5.20 -36.13 18.46
N VAL A 89 -5.39 -36.92 17.41
CA VAL A 89 -6.64 -37.65 17.19
C VAL A 89 -6.29 -39.15 17.25
N PRO A 90 -7.03 -39.95 18.04
CA PRO A 90 -6.77 -41.38 18.23
C PRO A 90 -6.88 -42.21 16.95
#